data_AF-A0A258JRU1-F1
#
_entry.id   AF-A0A258JRU1-F1
#
_cell.length_a   1.000
_cell.length_b   1.000
_cell.length_c   1.000
_cell.angle_alpha   90.00
_cell.angle_beta   90.00
_cell.angle_gamma   90.00
#
_symmetry.space_group_name_H-M   'P 1'
#
loop_
_entity.id
_entity.type
_entity.pdbx_description
1 polymer ?
#
loop_
_entity_poly.entity_id
_entity_poly.type
_entity_poly.pdbx_seq_one_letter_code
_entity_poly.pdbx_strand_id
1 'polypeptide(L)' 'MSAKLDLGGEDLVENHEINVTPFIDVILVLLIIFMVAAPLATVDVQVDLPTANAQPQPRPEKPLFVTVQNDLALSVG' A
#
# COMPACT_ATOMS: atom_id res chain seq x y z
N MET A 1 42.35 -47.91 -44.01
CA MET A 1 41.32 -46.88 -44.34
C MET A 1 40.60 -46.59 -43.04
N SER A 2 41.13 -45.63 -42.27
CA SER A 2 40.76 -45.41 -40.87
C SER A 2 39.66 -44.35 -40.80
N ALA A 3 38.54 -44.71 -40.19
CA ALA A 3 37.41 -43.84 -39.92
C ALA A 3 37.80 -42.71 -38.96
N LYS A 4 37.35 -41.49 -39.27
CA LYS A 4 37.34 -40.35 -38.34
C LYS A 4 35.91 -39.81 -38.30
N LEU A 5 35.15 -40.27 -37.31
CA LEU A 5 33.88 -39.67 -36.93
C LEU A 5 34.20 -38.54 -35.95
N ASP A 6 34.08 -37.32 -36.45
CA ASP A 6 34.17 -36.10 -35.68
C ASP A 6 32.85 -35.90 -34.93
N LEU A 7 32.81 -36.35 -33.67
CA LEU A 7 31.73 -36.04 -32.74
C LEU A 7 32.05 -34.68 -32.11
N GLY A 8 31.82 -33.62 -32.88
CA GLY A 8 31.76 -32.26 -32.38
C GLY A 8 30.48 -32.10 -31.57
N GLY A 9 30.55 -32.39 -30.28
CA GLY A 9 29.59 -31.91 -29.30
C GLY A 9 29.75 -30.40 -29.18
N GLU A 10 29.11 -29.66 -30.08
CA GLU A 10 28.80 -28.26 -29.83
C GLU A 10 27.71 -28.26 -28.75
N ASP A 11 28.16 -28.07 -27.51
CA ASP A 11 27.33 -27.81 -26.34
C ASP A 11 26.15 -26.92 -26.75
N LEU A 12 24.95 -27.49 -26.63
CA LEU A 12 23.71 -26.74 -26.72
C LEU A 12 23.71 -25.73 -25.59
N VAL A 13 24.30 -24.56 -25.82
CA VAL A 13 24.07 -23.37 -25.00
C VAL A 13 22.63 -22.93 -25.31
N GLU A 14 21.66 -23.66 -24.76
CA GLU A 14 20.30 -23.15 -24.63
C GLU A 14 20.36 -21.96 -23.68
N ASN A 15 20.53 -20.78 -24.27
CA ASN A 15 20.44 -19.53 -23.54
C ASN A 15 18.96 -19.33 -23.15
N HIS A 16 18.57 -19.80 -21.97
CA HIS A 16 17.26 -19.52 -21.39
C HIS A 16 17.20 -18.06 -20.93
N GLU A 17 17.10 -17.14 -21.89
CA GLU A 17 16.85 -15.74 -21.60
C GLU A 17 15.39 -15.62 -21.13
N ILE A 18 15.20 -15.41 -19.83
CA ILE A 18 13.87 -15.20 -19.28
C ILE A 18 13.34 -13.87 -19.83
N ASN A 19 12.14 -13.88 -20.39
CA ASN A 19 11.44 -12.65 -20.76
C ASN A 19 11.21 -11.81 -19.48
N VAL A 20 11.98 -10.74 -19.32
CA VAL A 20 11.90 -9.86 -18.14
C VAL A 20 10.68 -8.94 -18.17
N THR A 21 10.16 -8.62 -19.36
CA THR A 21 9.03 -7.68 -19.53
C THR A 21 7.74 -8.16 -18.85
N PRO A 22 7.30 -9.44 -19.02
CA PRO A 22 6.15 -9.95 -18.28
C PRO A 22 6.38 -10.07 -16.77
N PHE A 23 7.63 -10.30 -16.34
CA PHE A 23 7.96 -10.42 -14.92
C PHE A 23 7.89 -9.07 -14.20
N ILE A 24 8.36 -8.02 -14.86
CA ILE A 24 8.25 -6.64 -14.36
C ILE A 24 6.77 -6.25 -14.23
N ASP A 25 5.92 -6.61 -15.19
CA ASP A 25 4.47 -6.34 -15.12
C ASP A 25 3.82 -6.92 -13.86
N VAL A 26 4.11 -8.20 -13.54
CA VAL A 26 3.60 -8.85 -12.32
C VAL A 26 4.06 -8.11 -11.05
N ILE A 27 5.34 -7.74 -10.97
CA ILE A 27 5.86 -7.03 -9.79
C ILE A 27 5.26 -5.63 -9.68
N LEU A 28 5.12 -4.90 -10.79
CA LEU A 28 4.51 -3.56 -10.80
C LEU A 28 3.04 -3.61 -10.37
N VAL A 29 2.28 -4.61 -10.82
CA VAL A 29 0.90 -4.82 -10.37
C VAL A 29 0.85 -5.07 -8.86
N LEU A 30 1.74 -5.90 -8.31
CA LEU A 30 1.80 -6.14 -6.86
C LEU A 30 2.10 -4.84 -6.09
N LEU A 31 3.01 -4.00 -6.58
CA LEU A 31 3.32 -2.70 -5.97
C LEU A 31 2.11 -1.74 -6.01
N ILE A 32 1.39 -1.70 -7.12
CA ILE A 32 0.16 -0.89 -7.25
C ILE A 32 -0.91 -1.38 -6.28
N ILE A 33 -1.10 -2.69 -6.14
CA ILE A 33 -2.07 -3.27 -5.18
C ILE A 33 -1.73 -2.81 -3.75
N PHE A 34 -0.47 -2.89 -3.34
CA PHE A 34 -0.07 -2.43 -2.00
C PHE A 34 -0.25 -0.92 -1.82
N MET A 35 0.06 -0.11 -2.84
CA MET A 35 -0.16 1.33 -2.82
C MET A 35 -1.64 1.71 -2.68
N VAL A 36 -2.55 0.97 -3.31
CA VAL A 36 -4.00 1.19 -3.22
C VAL A 36 -4.59 0.64 -1.91
N ALA A 37 -4.08 -0.48 -1.39
CA ALA A 37 -4.59 -1.08 -0.16
C ALA A 37 -4.23 -0.28 1.10
N ALA A 38 -3.05 0.35 1.17
CA ALA A 38 -2.61 1.12 2.32
C ALA A 38 -3.55 2.29 2.72
N PRO A 39 -4.02 3.17 1.81
CA PRO A 39 -4.94 4.25 2.17
C PRO A 39 -6.35 3.74 2.56
N LEU A 40 -6.76 2.53 2.17
CA LEU A 40 -8.05 1.95 2.59
C LEU A 40 -8.07 1.53 4.07
N ALA A 41 -6.92 1.57 4.77
CA ALA A 41 -6.84 1.30 6.20
C ALA A 41 -7.31 2.48 7.08
N THR A 42 -7.75 3.60 6.50
CA THR A 42 -8.32 4.71 7.26
C THR A 42 -9.78 4.42 7.61
N VAL A 43 -10.06 4.28 8.91
CA VAL A 43 -11.40 4.14 9.48
C VAL A 43 -12.27 5.33 9.09
N ASP A 44 -13.19 5.11 8.15
CA ASP A 44 -14.36 5.96 7.95
C ASP A 44 -15.25 5.81 9.20
N VAL A 45 -15.02 6.66 10.20
CA VAL A 45 -15.95 6.77 11.32
C VAL A 45 -17.16 7.52 10.78
N GLN A 46 -18.23 6.79 10.46
CA GLN A 46 -19.50 7.42 10.10
C GLN A 46 -19.98 8.27 11.29
N VAL A 47 -19.94 9.59 11.12
CA VAL A 47 -20.46 10.56 12.09
C VAL A 47 -21.84 10.97 11.64
N ASP A 48 -22.86 10.45 12.33
CA ASP A 48 -24.22 10.95 12.20
C ASP A 48 -24.38 12.21 13.07
N LEU A 49 -24.43 13.38 12.43
CA LEU A 49 -24.65 14.64 13.13
C LEU A 49 -26.16 14.93 13.19
N PRO A 50 -26.80 14.91 14.37
CA PRO A 50 -28.21 15.23 14.48
C PRO A 50 -28.46 16.70 14.15
N THR A 51 -29.63 16.99 13.59
CA THR A 51 -30.07 18.36 13.36
C THR A 51 -30.21 19.07 14.71
N ALA A 52 -29.44 20.15 14.91
CA ALA A 52 -29.46 20.90 16.14
C ALA A 52 -30.80 21.63 16.31
N ASN A 53 -31.66 21.13 17.20
CA ASN A 53 -32.94 21.76 17.56
C ASN A 53 -32.80 22.79 18.70
N ALA A 54 -31.58 23.00 19.21
CA ALA A 54 -31.30 23.88 20.34
C ALA A 54 -30.99 25.31 19.87
N GLN A 55 -31.42 26.31 20.67
CA GLN A 55 -31.01 27.69 20.42
C GLN A 55 -29.48 27.81 20.51
N PRO A 56 -28.84 28.56 19.59
CA PRO A 56 -27.39 28.80 19.63
C PRO A 56 -26.98 29.32 21.01
N GLN A 57 -26.16 28.56 21.72
CA GLN A 57 -25.59 29.01 22.99
C GLN A 57 -24.42 29.95 22.70
N PRO A 58 -24.31 31.08 23.43
CA PRO A 58 -23.13 31.92 23.37
C PRO A 58 -21.90 31.11 23.76
N ARG A 59 -20.80 31.31 23.04
CA ARG A 59 -19.55 30.60 23.29
C ARG A 59 -19.05 30.93 24.70
N PRO A 60 -18.69 29.94 25.53
CA PRO A 60 -18.22 30.21 26.88
C PRO A 60 -16.95 31.07 26.87
N GLU A 61 -16.82 31.96 27.86
CA GLU A 61 -15.67 32.87 28.00
C GLU A 61 -14.33 32.11 28.16
N LYS A 62 -14.40 30.91 28.75
CA LYS A 62 -13.25 30.01 28.93
C LYS A 62 -13.48 28.75 28.09
N PRO A 63 -12.83 28.62 26.92
CA PRO A 63 -12.91 27.39 26.13
C PRO A 63 -12.20 26.26 26.87
N LEU A 64 -12.74 25.05 26.73
CA LEU A 64 -12.10 23.81 27.16
C LEU A 64 -11.31 23.24 25.99
N PHE A 65 -10.01 22.99 26.15
CA PHE A 65 -9.23 22.31 25.13
C PHE A 65 -9.14 20.82 25.48
N VAL A 66 -9.34 19.99 24.45
CA VAL A 66 -9.14 18.55 24.52
C VAL A 66 -8.05 18.23 23.52
N THR A 67 -6.97 17.63 23.98
CA THR A 67 -5.83 17.22 23.14
C THR A 67 -5.73 15.70 23.13
N VAL A 68 -5.62 15.15 21.93
CA VAL A 68 -5.36 13.72 21.69
C VAL A 68 -3.85 13.55 21.53
N GLN A 69 -3.24 12.77 22.42
CA GLN A 69 -1.80 12.48 22.41
C GLN A 69 -1.49 11.29 21.50
N ASN A 70 -0.21 11.10 21.16
CA ASN A 70 0.23 10.04 20.24
C ASN A 70 0.03 8.63 20.80
N ASP A 71 -0.03 8.49 22.13
CA ASP A 71 -0.37 7.25 22.83
C ASP A 71 -1.89 7.04 22.98
N LEU A 72 -2.69 7.84 22.27
CA LEU A 72 -4.15 7.89 22.33
C LEU A 72 -4.70 8.38 23.69
N ALA A 73 -3.86 8.92 24.58
CA ALA A 73 -4.33 9.54 25.81
C ALA A 73 -5.03 10.87 25.52
N LEU A 74 -6.05 11.19 26.31
CA LEU A 74 -6.76 12.46 26.26
C LEU A 74 -6.29 13.36 27.40
N SER A 75 -5.85 14.57 27.08
CA SER A 75 -5.61 15.63 28.07
C SER A 75 -6.62 16.75 27.93
N VAL A 76 -7.09 17.26 29.06
CA VAL A 76 -8.03 18.37 29.15
C VAL A 76 -7.31 19.55 29.80
N GLY A 77 -7.29 20.71 29.14
CA GLY A 77 -6.56 21.90 29.59
C GLY A 77 -6.94 23.17 28.85
#